data_AF-A0AAW1M0K5-F1
#
_entry.id   AF-A0AAW1M0K5-F1
#
_cell.length_a   1.000
_cell.length_b   1.000
_cell.length_c   1.000
_cell.angle_alpha   90.00
_cell.angle_beta   90.00
_cell.angle_gamma   90.00
#
_symmetry.space_group_name_H-M   'P 1'
#
loop_
_entity.id
_entity.type
_entity.pdbx_description
1 polymer ?
#
loop_
_entity_poly.entity_id
_entity_poly.type
_entity_poly.pdbx_seq_one_letter_code
_entity_poly.pdbx_strand_id
1 'polypeptide(L)'
;MGEYRAIHNKYLKKRFFRKPNIPAAREAYRSLAYHCQREELPEQAAMCWTATAKCERDLGNPIGERACHIRAAKQYISEETQDNNQGFFSPLKENLHNGLHSYKQALNTCAYYYLHCNIFSCHF
;
A
#
# COMPACT_ATOMS: atom_id res chain seq x y z
N MET A 1 -12.14 8.82 -5.95
CA MET A 1 -11.57 9.56 -4.79
C MET A 1 -12.51 9.77 -3.60
N GLY A 2 -13.84 9.86 -3.77
CA GLY A 2 -14.78 10.06 -2.66
C GLY A 2 -14.77 8.92 -1.62
N GLU A 3 -14.78 7.68 -2.08
CA GLU A 3 -14.79 6.48 -1.21
C GLU A 3 -13.50 6.33 -0.40
N TYR A 4 -12.34 6.55 -1.02
CA TYR A 4 -11.05 6.57 -0.32
C TYR A 4 -11.03 7.57 0.84
N ARG A 5 -11.51 8.80 0.58
CA ARG A 5 -11.61 9.86 1.61
C ARG A 5 -12.66 9.52 2.67
N ALA A 6 -13.76 8.86 2.29
CA ALA A 6 -14.78 8.41 3.22
C ALA A 6 -14.24 7.35 4.19
N ILE A 7 -13.51 6.35 3.69
CA ILE A 7 -12.84 5.33 4.51
C ILE A 7 -11.85 5.99 5.48
N HIS A 8 -11.01 6.89 4.97
CA HIS A 8 -10.05 7.63 5.78
C HIS A 8 -10.73 8.43 6.91
N ASN A 9 -11.76 9.19 6.56
CA ASN A 9 -12.51 10.02 7.50
C ASN A 9 -13.34 9.22 8.50
N LYS A 10 -13.77 8.02 8.14
CA LYS A 10 -14.61 7.14 8.96
C LYS A 10 -13.80 6.37 9.99
N TYR A 11 -12.64 5.83 9.61
CA TYR A 11 -11.89 4.89 10.44
C TYR A 11 -10.56 5.44 10.99
N LEU A 12 -9.92 6.38 10.29
CA LEU A 12 -8.57 6.87 10.63
C LEU A 12 -8.55 8.31 11.17
N LYS A 13 -9.54 9.14 10.83
CA LYS A 13 -9.63 10.50 11.37
C LYS A 13 -9.84 10.44 12.88
N LYS A 14 -8.84 10.92 13.63
CA LYS A 14 -8.89 11.05 15.10
C LYS A 14 -10.09 11.91 15.48
N ARG A 15 -11.16 11.27 15.94
CA ARG A 15 -12.21 11.92 16.71
C ARG A 15 -11.82 11.80 18.18
N PHE A 16 -11.98 12.89 18.93
CA PHE A 16 -11.68 12.93 20.36
C PHE A 16 -12.21 11.66 21.06
N PHE A 17 -11.34 10.99 21.83
CA PHE A 17 -11.61 9.79 22.63
C PHE A 17 -11.97 8.47 21.91
N ARG A 18 -11.83 8.34 20.59
CA ARG A 18 -12.04 7.05 19.89
C ARG A 18 -10.75 6.48 19.31
N LYS A 19 -10.39 5.26 19.73
CA LYS A 19 -9.30 4.49 19.12
C LYS A 19 -9.66 4.22 17.65
N PRO A 20 -8.77 4.53 16.69
CA PRO A 20 -9.03 4.26 15.28
C PRO A 20 -9.19 2.75 15.05
N ASN A 21 -10.20 2.37 14.27
CA ASN A 21 -10.44 0.96 13.93
C ASN A 21 -9.62 0.59 12.69
N ILE A 22 -8.33 0.34 12.92
CA ILE A 22 -7.34 0.00 11.89
C ILE A 22 -7.69 -1.30 11.14
N PRO A 23 -8.17 -2.39 11.79
CA PRO A 23 -8.62 -3.58 11.08
C PRO A 23 -9.77 -3.32 10.09
N ALA A 24 -10.77 -2.52 10.48
CA ALA A 24 -11.88 -2.17 9.59
C ALA A 24 -11.42 -1.27 8.43
N ALA A 25 -10.48 -0.35 8.68
CA ALA A 25 -9.88 0.48 7.64
C ALA A 25 -9.13 -0.38 6.60
N ARG A 26 -8.29 -1.32 7.07
CA ARG A 26 -7.55 -2.27 6.23
C ARG A 26 -8.48 -3.02 5.28
N GLU A 27 -9.57 -3.57 5.81
CA GLU A 27 -10.49 -4.38 4.99
C GLU A 27 -11.24 -3.52 3.97
N ALA A 28 -11.68 -2.33 4.37
CA ALA A 28 -12.31 -1.38 3.46
C ALA A 28 -11.37 -0.93 2.33
N TYR A 29 -10.09 -0.66 2.63
CA TYR A 29 -9.09 -0.33 1.61
C TYR A 29 -8.77 -1.51 0.70
N ARG A 30 -8.72 -2.75 1.22
CA ARG A 30 -8.56 -3.95 0.38
C ARG A 30 -9.72 -4.12 -0.58
N SER A 31 -10.94 -4.03 -0.09
CA SER A 31 -12.15 -4.15 -0.91
C SER A 31 -12.17 -3.10 -2.03
N LEU A 32 -11.85 -1.84 -1.69
CA LEU A 32 -11.73 -0.76 -2.67
C LEU A 32 -10.60 -1.01 -3.68
N ALA A 33 -9.45 -1.54 -3.25
CA ALA A 33 -8.35 -1.85 -4.14
C ALA A 33 -8.74 -2.91 -5.18
N TYR A 34 -9.47 -3.96 -4.76
CA TYR A 34 -9.99 -4.97 -5.69
C TYR A 34 -11.04 -4.39 -6.64
N HIS A 35 -11.88 -3.46 -6.19
CA HIS A 35 -12.81 -2.76 -7.06
C HIS A 35 -12.06 -1.95 -8.13
N CYS A 36 -11.07 -1.14 -7.73
CA CYS A 36 -10.24 -0.38 -8.67
C CYS A 36 -9.50 -1.29 -9.67
N GLN A 37 -9.07 -2.49 -9.26
CA GLN A 37 -8.46 -3.45 -10.19
C GLN A 37 -9.45 -3.98 -11.23
N ARG A 38 -10.72 -4.19 -10.86
CA ARG A 38 -11.76 -4.64 -11.78
C ARG A 38 -12.16 -3.57 -12.79
N GLU A 39 -12.14 -2.32 -12.36
CA GLU A 39 -12.43 -1.15 -13.20
C GLU A 39 -11.22 -0.69 -14.02
N GLU A 40 -10.10 -1.43 -13.99
CA GLU A 40 -8.86 -1.12 -14.71
C GLU A 40 -8.29 0.28 -14.37
N LEU A 41 -8.36 0.66 -13.09
CA LEU A 41 -7.82 1.92 -12.54
C LEU A 41 -6.56 1.63 -11.70
N PRO A 42 -5.39 1.40 -12.33
CA PRO A 42 -4.18 0.94 -11.65
C PRO A 42 -3.63 1.94 -10.62
N GLU A 43 -3.65 3.24 -10.90
CA GLU A 43 -3.17 4.29 -9.99
C GLU A 43 -3.94 4.26 -8.66
N GLN A 44 -5.27 4.22 -8.78
CA GLN A 44 -6.19 4.24 -7.65
C GLN A 44 -6.11 2.93 -6.86
N ALA A 45 -5.97 1.80 -7.55
CA ALA A 45 -5.71 0.51 -6.91
C ALA A 45 -4.40 0.56 -6.10
N ALA A 46 -3.34 1.13 -6.67
CA ALA A 46 -2.04 1.26 -6.01
C ALA A 46 -2.10 2.18 -4.77
N MET A 47 -2.84 3.28 -4.83
CA MET A 47 -3.12 4.14 -3.66
C MET A 47 -3.87 3.39 -2.56
N CYS A 48 -4.83 2.54 -2.92
CA CYS A 48 -5.57 1.74 -1.94
C CYS A 48 -4.68 0.64 -1.31
N TRP A 49 -3.80 0.02 -2.10
CA TRP A 49 -2.83 -0.95 -1.61
C TRP A 49 -1.78 -0.33 -0.68
N THR A 50 -1.28 0.87 -0.99
CA THR A 50 -0.36 1.60 -0.09
C THR A 50 -1.03 2.02 1.22
N ALA A 51 -2.31 2.41 1.20
CA ALA A 51 -3.07 2.67 2.42
C ALA A 51 -3.27 1.40 3.26
N THR A 52 -3.55 0.27 2.59
CA THR A 52 -3.65 -1.05 3.24
C THR A 52 -2.32 -1.43 3.90
N ALA A 53 -1.19 -1.20 3.23
CA ALA A 53 0.13 -1.49 3.75
C ALA A 53 0.43 -0.71 5.04
N LYS A 54 0.05 0.58 5.10
CA LYS A 54 0.14 1.39 6.32
C LYS A 54 -0.70 0.81 7.46
N CYS A 55 -1.93 0.37 7.17
CA CYS A 55 -2.78 -0.27 8.18
C CYS A 55 -2.18 -1.58 8.70
N GLU A 56 -1.55 -2.39 7.83
CA GLU A 56 -0.86 -3.63 8.24
C GLU A 56 0.37 -3.34 9.11
N ARG A 57 1.12 -2.26 8.80
CA ARG A 57 2.22 -1.78 9.64
C ARG A 57 1.73 -1.45 11.06
N ASP A 58 0.66 -0.65 11.15
CA ASP A 58 0.09 -0.24 12.43
C ASP A 58 -0.48 -1.42 13.23
N LEU A 59 -0.88 -2.50 12.53
CA LEU A 59 -1.30 -3.76 13.14
C LEU A 59 -0.14 -4.70 13.51
N GLY A 60 1.11 -4.33 13.17
CA GLY A 60 2.29 -5.16 13.43
C GLY A 60 2.39 -6.39 12.53
N ASN A 61 1.83 -6.34 11.31
CA ASN A 61 1.89 -7.43 10.34
C ASN A 61 2.86 -7.12 9.17
N PRO A 62 4.18 -7.33 9.36
CA PRO A 62 5.20 -6.96 8.37
C PRO A 62 5.09 -7.77 7.07
N ILE A 63 4.62 -9.02 7.14
CA ILE A 63 4.43 -9.88 5.95
C ILE A 63 3.27 -9.34 5.10
N GLY A 64 2.16 -8.97 5.75
CA GLY A 64 1.00 -8.35 5.09
C GLY A 64 1.33 -6.99 4.49
N GLU A 65 2.07 -6.16 5.23
CA GLU A 65 2.58 -4.87 4.75
C GLU A 65 3.40 -5.02 3.48
N ARG A 66 4.41 -5.92 3.49
CA ARG A 66 5.26 -6.20 2.34
C ARG A 66 4.45 -6.65 1.12
N ALA A 67 3.52 -7.59 1.32
CA ALA A 67 2.69 -8.10 0.24
C ALA A 67 1.85 -6.97 -0.40
N CYS A 68 1.33 -6.05 0.41
CA CYS A 68 0.58 -4.89 -0.07
C CYS A 68 1.47 -3.91 -0.85
N HIS A 69 2.70 -3.65 -0.39
CA HIS A 69 3.65 -2.80 -1.12
C HIS A 69 4.06 -3.39 -2.46
N ILE A 70 4.31 -4.69 -2.54
CA ILE A 70 4.61 -5.37 -3.82
C ILE A 70 3.41 -5.27 -4.78
N ARG A 71 2.18 -5.44 -4.28
CA ARG A 71 0.97 -5.28 -5.09
C ARG A 71 0.83 -3.85 -5.61
N ALA A 72 1.03 -2.85 -4.77
CA ALA A 72 1.00 -1.44 -5.20
C ALA A 72 2.05 -1.15 -6.28
N ALA A 73 3.29 -1.61 -6.07
CA ALA A 73 4.38 -1.38 -7.00
C ALA A 73 4.11 -1.98 -8.38
N LYS A 74 3.54 -3.19 -8.43
CA LYS A 74 3.15 -3.83 -9.69
C LYS A 74 2.09 -3.04 -10.44
N GLN A 75 1.13 -2.45 -9.73
CA GLN A 75 0.08 -1.65 -10.35
C GLN A 75 0.65 -0.36 -10.96
N TYR A 76 1.50 0.37 -10.23
CA TYR A 76 2.15 1.58 -10.77
C TYR A 76 3.05 1.30 -11.98
N ILE A 77 3.77 0.18 -12.00
CA ILE A 77 4.59 -0.19 -13.17
C ILE A 77 3.71 -0.61 -14.35
N SER A 78 2.62 -1.34 -14.09
CA SER A 78 1.67 -1.72 -15.14
C SER A 78 1.11 -0.48 -15.83
N GLU A 79 0.69 0.52 -15.05
CA GLU A 79 0.20 1.79 -15.56
C GLU A 79 1.26 2.53 -16.38
N GLU A 80 2.47 2.69 -15.85
CA GLU A 80 3.58 3.32 -16.58
C GLU A 80 3.87 2.60 -17.91
N THR A 81 3.81 1.26 -17.94
CA THR A 81 3.98 0.50 -19.19
C THR A 81 2.81 0.70 -20.16
N GLN A 82 1.58 0.81 -19.66
CA GLN A 82 0.40 1.09 -20.49
C GLN A 82 0.45 2.51 -21.07
N ASP A 83 0.81 3.50 -20.26
CA ASP A 83 0.99 4.89 -20.68
C ASP A 83 2.05 5.00 -21.78
N ASN A 84 3.22 4.37 -21.59
CA ASN A 84 4.27 4.34 -22.60
C ASN A 84 3.82 3.66 -23.90
N ASN A 85 3.04 2.57 -23.81
CA ASN A 85 2.48 1.88 -24.99
C ASN A 85 1.43 2.72 -25.73
N GLN A 86 0.69 3.56 -25.02
CA GLN A 86 -0.30 4.48 -25.60
C GLN A 86 0.34 5.79 -26.12
N GLY A 87 1.66 5.94 -25.99
CA GLY A 87 2.39 7.14 -26.37
C GLY A 87 2.16 8.32 -25.42
N PHE A 88 1.55 8.07 -24.26
CA PHE A 88 1.40 9.06 -23.20
C PHE A 88 2.71 9.10 -22.40
N PHE A 89 3.46 10.18 -22.57
CA PHE A 89 4.69 10.39 -21.82
C PHE A 89 4.42 11.35 -20.66
N SER A 90 4.31 10.84 -19.44
CA SER A 90 4.30 11.69 -18.26
C SER A 90 5.72 12.23 -18.01
N PRO A 91 5.95 13.56 -18.09
CA PRO A 91 7.30 14.14 -17.97
C PRO A 91 7.93 13.91 -16.59
N LEU A 92 7.12 13.62 -15.56
CA LEU A 92 7.56 13.42 -14.18
C LEU A 92 7.70 11.94 -13.78
N LYS A 93 7.21 11.00 -14.60
CA LYS A 93 7.20 9.54 -14.31
C LYS A 93 6.79 9.23 -12.87
N GLU A 94 5.71 9.88 -12.41
CA GLU A 94 5.25 9.80 -11.02
C GLU A 94 4.90 8.37 -10.63
N ASN A 95 4.31 7.61 -11.56
CA ASN A 95 3.99 6.19 -11.40
C ASN A 95 5.25 5.35 -11.20
N LEU A 96 6.28 5.52 -12.04
CA LEU A 96 7.57 4.86 -11.84
C LEU A 96 8.20 5.20 -10.47
N HIS A 97 8.20 6.47 -10.07
CA HIS A 97 8.75 6.89 -8.77
C HIS A 97 8.00 6.25 -7.60
N ASN A 98 6.66 6.24 -7.66
CA ASN A 98 5.79 5.64 -6.65
C ASN A 98 5.95 4.10 -6.58
N GLY A 99 6.14 3.45 -7.73
CA GLY A 99 6.46 2.03 -7.83
C GLY A 99 7.79 1.68 -7.17
N LEU A 100 8.85 2.42 -7.49
CA LEU A 100 10.17 2.26 -6.87
C LEU A 100 10.14 2.51 -5.36
N HIS A 101 9.44 3.56 -4.92
CA HIS A 101 9.26 3.84 -3.50
C HIS A 101 8.57 2.67 -2.79
N SER A 102 7.54 2.10 -3.40
CA SER A 102 6.81 0.94 -2.85
C SER A 102 7.70 -0.31 -2.75
N TYR A 103 8.54 -0.59 -3.76
CA TYR A 103 9.52 -1.67 -3.67
C TYR A 103 10.56 -1.44 -2.58
N LYS A 104 11.08 -0.22 -2.44
CA LYS A 104 12.00 0.13 -1.37
C LYS A 104 11.37 -0.12 0.01
N GLN A 105 10.10 0.26 0.19
CA GLN A 105 9.40 -0.03 1.45
C GLN A 105 9.27 -1.53 1.70
N ALA A 106 8.92 -2.33 0.67
CA ALA A 106 8.84 -3.79 0.79
C ALA A 106 10.19 -4.44 1.19
N LEU A 107 11.30 -3.93 0.66
CA LEU A 107 12.64 -4.40 1.02
C LEU A 107 13.00 -4.02 2.46
N ASN A 108 12.66 -2.81 2.90
CA ASN A 108 12.89 -2.37 4.28
C ASN A 108 12.11 -3.23 5.29
N THR A 109 10.88 -3.63 4.95
CA THR A 109 10.10 -4.54 5.80
C THR A 109 10.77 -5.92 5.92
N CYS A 110 11.38 -6.43 4.84
CA CYS A 110 12.18 -7.65 4.88
C CYS A 110 13.40 -7.50 5.80
N ALA A 111 14.18 -6.44 5.64
CA ALA A 111 15.41 -6.24 6.40
C ALA A 111 15.14 -6.14 7.91
N TYR A 112 14.08 -5.43 8.30
CA TYR A 112 13.64 -5.36 9.71
C TYR A 112 13.21 -6.73 10.26
N TYR A 113 12.50 -7.53 9.47
CA TYR A 113 12.07 -8.88 9.90
C TYR A 113 13.27 -9.82 10.09
N TYR A 114 14.25 -9.81 9.17
CA TYR A 114 15.45 -10.65 9.27
C TYR A 114 16.39 -10.22 10.41
N LEU A 115 16.57 -8.92 10.65
CA LEU A 115 17.34 -8.43 11.80
C LEU A 115 16.64 -8.78 13.14
N HIS A 116 15.33 -8.59 13.22
CA HIS A 116 14.58 -8.90 14.45
C HIS A 116 14.53 -10.41 14.73
N CYS A 117 14.38 -11.26 13.71
CA CYS A 117 14.50 -12.71 13.88
C CYS A 117 15.92 -13.16 14.27
N ASN A 118 16.98 -12.59 13.68
CA ASN A 118 18.35 -12.98 14.05
C ASN A 118 18.74 -12.52 15.47
N ILE A 119 18.24 -11.39 15.95
CA ILE A 119 18.47 -10.96 17.34
C ILE A 119 17.76 -11.90 18.34
N PHE A 120 16.55 -12.37 18.03
CA PHE A 120 15.81 -13.30 18.90
C PHE A 120 16.28 -14.76 18.82
N SER A 121 16.93 -15.18 17.73
CA SER A 121 17.52 -16.52 17.60
C SER A 121 18.88 -16.68 18.28
N CYS A 122 19.52 -15.61 18.75
CA CYS A 122 20.82 -15.65 19.43
C CYS A 122 20.71 -15.72 20.97
N HIS A 123 19.51 -15.94 21.52
CA HIS A 123 19.29 -15.98 22.98
C HIS A 123 18.84 -17.34 23.54
N PHE A 124 19.07 -18.43 22.81
CA PHE A 124 18.93 -19.80 23.32
C PHE A 124 20.25 -20.55 23.28
#